data_AF-A0A1E4K7U0-F1
#
_entry.id   AF-A0A1E4K7U0-F1
#
_cell.length_a   1.000
_cell.length_b   1.000
_cell.length_c   1.000
_cell.angle_alpha   90.00
_cell.angle_beta   90.00
_cell.angle_gamma   90.00
#
_symmetry.space_group_name_H-M   'P 1'
#
loop_
_entity.id
_entity.type
_entity.pdbx_description
1 polymer ?
#
loop_
_entity_poly.entity_id
_entity_poly.type
_entity_poly.pdbx_seq_one_letter_code
_entity_poly.pdbx_strand_id
1 'polypeptide(L)'
;MALTETTHAGGYILSEANGCMSRENGKLNSGQDLAAGSVLGQLKTAAGAKISGTGDGTIGAVTLGPDAQVGIYVLTGKTESGNAGTFSVRTPSGDQLPDLTVAVAYASTHINLTVADGANDWDIGDIIHVTVTGGDYEQLDPAATDGTQTAAGILYAAVDASSADRACVVSARDTDCNSNEIVWPSGITAAQKAVATQQLSNRGIRLR
;
A
#
# COMPACT_ATOMS: atom_id res chain seq x y z
N MET A 1 20.86 9.86 -35.73
CA MET A 1 20.02 8.93 -34.95
C MET A 1 20.76 8.73 -33.63
N ALA A 2 20.28 9.35 -32.55
CA ALA A 2 20.89 9.19 -31.24
C ALA A 2 20.52 7.80 -30.71
N LEU A 3 21.51 6.98 -30.37
CA LEU A 3 21.29 5.71 -29.67
C LEU A 3 21.26 6.06 -28.19
N THR A 4 20.07 5.99 -27.59
CA THR A 4 19.90 6.14 -26.15
C THR A 4 19.94 4.75 -25.54
N GLU A 5 20.94 4.49 -24.69
CA GLU A 5 21.01 3.25 -23.93
C GLU A 5 20.08 3.34 -22.72
N THR A 6 19.16 2.39 -22.59
CA THR A 6 18.23 2.30 -21.45
C THR A 6 18.86 1.51 -20.31
N THR A 7 18.30 1.62 -19.10
CA THR A 7 18.75 0.76 -17.99
C THR A 7 18.47 -0.71 -18.30
N HIS A 8 19.48 -1.55 -18.09
CA HIS A 8 19.39 -2.98 -18.34
C HIS A 8 18.92 -3.74 -17.09
N ALA A 9 18.35 -4.92 -17.31
CA ALA A 9 17.94 -5.79 -16.20
C ALA A 9 19.14 -6.10 -15.29
N GLY A 10 19.03 -5.74 -14.01
CA GLY A 10 20.08 -5.92 -13.00
C GLY A 10 21.33 -5.07 -13.19
N GLY A 11 21.35 -4.09 -14.12
CA GLY A 11 22.53 -3.25 -14.36
C GLY A 11 23.01 -2.53 -13.10
N TYR A 12 22.07 -2.09 -12.26
CA TYR A 12 22.35 -1.39 -11.02
C TYR A 12 23.04 -2.26 -9.95
N ILE A 13 23.11 -3.58 -10.11
CA ILE A 13 23.58 -4.48 -9.06
C ILE A 13 25.12 -4.53 -9.07
N LEU A 14 25.73 -4.12 -7.95
CA LEU A 14 27.17 -4.29 -7.72
C LEU A 14 27.48 -5.63 -7.06
N SER A 15 26.65 -6.05 -6.10
CA SER A 15 26.74 -7.37 -5.47
C SER A 15 25.44 -7.79 -4.81
N GLU A 16 25.16 -9.09 -4.78
CA GLU A 16 24.05 -9.71 -4.05
C GLU A 16 24.56 -10.71 -3.01
N ALA A 17 23.72 -11.02 -2.03
CA ALA A 17 23.93 -12.15 -1.13
C ALA A 17 23.90 -13.48 -1.89
N ASN A 18 24.42 -14.53 -1.24
CA ASN A 18 24.55 -15.84 -1.87
C ASN A 18 23.19 -16.46 -2.23
N GLY A 19 23.10 -17.06 -3.42
CA GLY A 19 21.91 -17.75 -3.91
C GLY A 19 20.72 -16.82 -4.19
N CYS A 20 19.50 -17.28 -3.89
CA CYS A 20 18.26 -16.53 -4.13
C CYS A 20 17.85 -15.66 -2.94
N MET A 21 18.80 -15.26 -2.10
CA MET A 21 18.51 -14.57 -0.85
C MET A 21 18.15 -13.10 -1.07
N SER A 22 18.66 -12.43 -2.10
CA SER A 22 18.45 -10.98 -2.27
C SER A 22 17.17 -10.59 -3.02
N ARG A 23 16.68 -11.48 -3.89
CA ARG A 23 15.59 -11.21 -4.82
C ARG A 23 14.30 -11.91 -4.42
N GLU A 24 13.19 -11.25 -4.68
CA GLU A 24 11.85 -11.77 -4.43
C GLU A 24 10.99 -11.63 -5.69
N ASN A 25 10.09 -12.60 -5.87
CA ASN A 25 9.01 -12.50 -6.84
C ASN A 25 7.93 -11.59 -6.25
N GLY A 26 7.51 -10.61 -7.03
CA GLY A 26 6.44 -9.70 -6.69
C GLY A 26 5.46 -9.54 -7.84
N LYS A 27 4.54 -8.62 -7.64
CA LYS A 27 3.57 -8.21 -8.63
C LYS A 27 3.58 -6.69 -8.68
N LEU A 28 3.78 -6.12 -9.86
CA LEU A 28 3.70 -4.69 -10.10
C LEU A 28 2.25 -4.34 -10.38
N ASN A 29 1.71 -3.36 -9.66
CA ASN A 29 0.33 -2.88 -9.78
C ASN A 29 0.06 -2.34 -11.19
N SER A 30 -1.18 -2.47 -11.64
CA SER A 30 -1.62 -1.95 -12.94
C SER A 30 -1.46 -0.43 -13.03
N GLY A 31 -1.16 0.07 -14.23
CA GLY A 31 -0.95 1.50 -14.50
C GLY A 31 0.51 1.94 -14.41
N GLN A 32 1.43 1.00 -14.15
CA GLN A 32 2.86 1.26 -14.03
C GLN A 32 3.59 0.82 -15.30
N ASP A 33 4.49 1.66 -15.83
CA ASP A 33 5.48 1.29 -16.85
C ASP A 33 6.86 1.73 -16.35
N LEU A 34 7.59 0.79 -15.73
CA LEU A 34 8.78 1.10 -14.95
C LEU A 34 10.02 0.46 -15.55
N ALA A 35 11.08 1.25 -15.65
CA ALA A 35 12.39 0.79 -16.08
C ALA A 35 13.11 0.00 -14.97
N ALA A 36 14.09 -0.82 -15.36
CA ALA A 36 14.99 -1.47 -14.40
C ALA A 36 15.69 -0.42 -13.52
N GLY A 37 15.89 -0.72 -12.24
CA GLY A 37 16.48 0.20 -11.27
C GLY A 37 15.48 1.16 -10.61
N SER A 38 14.18 1.09 -10.95
CA SER A 38 13.15 1.92 -10.32
C SER A 38 12.97 1.58 -8.84
N VAL A 39 12.96 2.60 -7.98
CA VAL A 39 12.65 2.44 -6.56
C VAL A 39 11.15 2.23 -6.37
N LEU A 40 10.79 1.16 -5.66
CA LEU A 40 9.41 0.74 -5.45
C LEU A 40 9.00 0.90 -3.99
N GLY A 41 7.74 1.26 -3.78
CA GLY A 41 7.03 1.07 -2.52
C GLY A 41 6.12 -0.16 -2.56
N GLN A 42 5.56 -0.53 -1.41
CA GLN A 42 4.55 -1.60 -1.33
C GLN A 42 3.16 -0.99 -1.16
N LEU A 43 2.32 -1.20 -2.16
CA LEU A 43 0.94 -0.72 -2.16
C LEU A 43 0.10 -1.54 -1.18
N LYS A 44 -0.73 -0.83 -0.42
CA LYS A 44 -1.83 -1.37 0.36
C LYS A 44 -3.13 -0.84 -0.22
N THR A 45 -4.10 -1.73 -0.39
CA THR A 45 -5.45 -1.41 -0.85
C THR A 45 -6.45 -1.80 0.21
N ALA A 46 -7.57 -1.09 0.29
CA ALA A 46 -8.59 -1.33 1.28
C ALA A 46 -9.98 -1.30 0.67
N ALA A 47 -10.81 -2.26 1.06
CA ALA A 47 -12.20 -2.33 0.64
C ALA A 47 -13.10 -2.73 1.82
N GLY A 48 -14.20 -1.99 1.99
CA GLY A 48 -15.22 -2.30 2.97
C GLY A 48 -16.34 -3.15 2.36
N ALA A 49 -16.81 -4.15 3.11
CA ALA A 49 -17.93 -4.98 2.73
C ALA A 49 -18.80 -5.30 3.96
N LYS A 50 -20.13 -5.25 3.79
CA LYS A 50 -21.06 -5.79 4.77
C LYS A 50 -20.92 -7.31 4.79
N ILE A 51 -20.86 -7.88 5.99
CA ILE A 51 -20.68 -9.31 6.21
C ILE A 51 -21.96 -9.96 6.73
N SER A 52 -22.62 -9.31 7.68
CA SER A 52 -23.87 -9.81 8.27
C SER A 52 -24.71 -8.65 8.79
N GLY A 53 -25.99 -8.94 9.10
CA GLY A 53 -26.92 -7.95 9.62
C GLY A 53 -28.00 -7.55 8.62
N THR A 54 -28.88 -6.66 9.06
CA THR A 54 -30.05 -6.17 8.32
C THR A 54 -29.79 -4.84 7.62
N GLY A 55 -28.92 -3.99 8.16
CA GLY A 55 -28.62 -2.67 7.58
C GLY A 55 -28.09 -2.75 6.16
N ASP A 56 -28.61 -1.94 5.24
CA ASP A 56 -28.28 -1.98 3.81
C ASP A 56 -27.64 -0.70 3.29
N GLY A 57 -27.08 0.08 4.22
CA GLY A 57 -26.30 1.26 3.92
C GLY A 57 -25.07 0.97 3.05
N THR A 58 -24.56 2.03 2.42
CA THR A 58 -23.38 1.91 1.55
C THR A 58 -22.09 2.18 2.31
N ILE A 59 -21.03 1.44 1.96
CA ILE A 59 -19.69 1.64 2.52
C ILE A 59 -18.88 2.41 1.49
N GLY A 60 -18.49 3.63 1.85
CA GLY A 60 -17.70 4.50 0.98
C GLY A 60 -16.30 3.95 0.71
N ALA A 61 -15.60 4.60 -0.22
CA ALA A 61 -14.21 4.29 -0.50
C ALA A 61 -13.36 4.41 0.78
N VAL A 62 -12.48 3.43 0.99
CA VAL A 62 -11.60 3.40 2.16
C VAL A 62 -10.25 3.98 1.77
N THR A 63 -9.81 5.00 2.49
CA THR A 63 -8.44 5.50 2.40
C THR A 63 -7.65 5.10 3.64
N LEU A 64 -6.35 4.88 3.45
CA LEU A 64 -5.47 4.40 4.51
C LEU A 64 -4.72 5.56 5.17
N GLY A 65 -4.52 5.45 6.47
CA GLY A 65 -3.64 6.31 7.24
C GLY A 65 -2.26 5.66 7.47
N PRO A 66 -1.31 6.40 8.07
CA PRO A 66 0.06 5.94 8.27
C PRO A 66 0.18 4.68 9.14
N ASP A 67 -0.77 4.44 10.04
CA ASP A 67 -0.77 3.29 10.96
C ASP A 67 -1.57 2.10 10.39
N ALA A 68 -2.00 2.17 9.12
CA ALA A 68 -2.76 1.11 8.46
C ALA A 68 -2.03 -0.24 8.48
N GLN A 69 -2.60 -1.18 9.21
CA GLN A 69 -2.21 -2.58 9.26
C GLN A 69 -2.88 -3.38 8.13
N VAL A 70 -2.14 -4.32 7.53
CA VAL A 70 -2.71 -5.33 6.61
C VAL A 70 -3.51 -6.34 7.43
N GLY A 71 -4.71 -6.67 6.97
CA GLY A 71 -5.65 -7.55 7.68
C GLY A 71 -7.08 -7.04 7.65
N ILE A 72 -7.93 -7.63 8.49
CA ILE A 72 -9.35 -7.29 8.56
C ILE A 72 -9.59 -6.38 9.76
N TYR A 73 -10.14 -5.19 9.51
CA TYR A 73 -10.75 -4.35 10.53
C TYR A 73 -12.21 -4.75 10.67
N VAL A 74 -12.62 -5.01 11.91
CA VAL A 74 -13.99 -5.45 12.22
C VAL A 74 -14.75 -4.26 12.78
N LEU A 75 -15.81 -3.88 12.08
CA LEU A 75 -16.75 -2.86 12.51
C LEU A 75 -18.02 -3.59 12.98
N THR A 76 -18.43 -3.36 14.23
CA THR A 76 -19.62 -4.00 14.82
C THR A 76 -20.62 -2.94 15.26
N GLY A 77 -21.87 -3.07 14.82
CA GLY A 77 -22.97 -2.19 15.19
C GLY A 77 -23.13 -2.16 16.71
N LYS A 78 -23.03 -0.96 17.28
CA LYS A 78 -22.99 -0.75 18.74
C LYS A 78 -24.24 -0.06 19.25
N THR A 79 -24.78 0.90 18.50
CA THR A 79 -26.03 1.59 18.83
C THR A 79 -26.91 1.67 17.61
N GLU A 80 -28.15 1.23 17.74
CA GLU A 80 -29.21 1.43 16.77
C GLU A 80 -29.86 2.80 16.99
N SER A 81 -30.13 3.51 15.91
CA SER A 81 -31.00 4.69 15.87
C SER A 81 -31.54 4.83 14.47
N GLY A 82 -32.84 5.10 14.30
CA GLY A 82 -33.40 5.30 12.96
C GLY A 82 -32.63 6.38 12.17
N ASN A 83 -32.19 6.03 10.97
CA ASN A 83 -31.33 6.82 10.08
C ASN A 83 -29.98 7.25 10.69
N ALA A 84 -29.48 6.55 11.71
CA ALA A 84 -28.23 6.84 12.40
C ALA A 84 -27.66 5.57 13.05
N GLY A 85 -26.61 5.71 13.85
CA GLY A 85 -26.03 4.61 14.58
C GLY A 85 -24.52 4.76 14.73
N THR A 86 -23.93 3.85 15.50
CA THR A 86 -22.49 3.80 15.68
C THR A 86 -21.95 2.39 15.51
N PHE A 87 -20.74 2.30 14.97
CA PHE A 87 -19.98 1.06 14.86
C PHE A 87 -18.74 1.16 15.75
N SER A 88 -18.51 0.15 16.58
CA SER A 88 -17.20 -0.02 17.21
C SER A 88 -16.20 -0.50 16.17
N VAL A 89 -15.05 0.16 16.04
CA VAL A 89 -14.02 -0.19 15.05
C VAL A 89 -12.84 -0.89 15.75
N ARG A 90 -12.50 -2.11 15.32
CA ARG A 90 -11.37 -2.88 15.85
C ARG A 90 -10.32 -3.16 14.79
N THR A 91 -9.04 -2.98 15.13
CA THR A 91 -7.90 -3.25 14.25
C THR A 91 -7.65 -4.75 14.06
N PRO A 92 -6.88 -5.15 13.03
CA PRO A 92 -6.39 -6.53 12.89
C PRO A 92 -5.57 -7.03 14.10
N SER A 93 -4.85 -6.13 14.77
CA SER A 93 -4.13 -6.44 16.03
C SER A 93 -5.04 -6.63 17.25
N GLY A 94 -6.32 -6.26 17.13
CA GLY A 94 -7.31 -6.37 18.20
C GLY A 94 -7.52 -5.08 19.00
N ASP A 95 -6.87 -3.98 18.66
CA ASP A 95 -7.00 -2.69 19.33
C ASP A 95 -8.32 -1.99 18.98
N GLN A 96 -8.91 -1.29 19.94
CA GLN A 96 -10.14 -0.54 19.74
C GLN A 96 -9.81 0.89 19.27
N LEU A 97 -10.32 1.28 18.10
CA LEU A 97 -10.28 2.65 17.60
C LEU A 97 -11.54 3.42 18.03
N PRO A 98 -11.56 4.76 17.89
CA PRO A 98 -12.78 5.55 18.09
C PRO A 98 -13.95 4.98 17.28
N ASP A 99 -15.15 5.09 17.84
CA ASP A 99 -16.36 4.60 17.17
C ASP A 99 -16.64 5.41 15.90
N LEU A 100 -17.14 4.73 14.87
CA LEU A 100 -17.62 5.34 13.63
C LEU A 100 -19.09 5.70 13.80
N THR A 101 -19.47 6.92 13.40
CA THR A 101 -20.86 7.35 13.35
C THR A 101 -21.39 7.24 11.91
N VAL A 102 -22.54 6.61 11.73
CA VAL A 102 -23.19 6.48 10.41
C VAL A 102 -23.47 7.87 9.82
N ALA A 103 -23.30 8.00 8.50
CA ALA A 103 -23.41 9.22 7.71
C ALA A 103 -22.42 10.35 8.07
N VAL A 104 -21.43 10.08 8.93
CA VAL A 104 -20.36 11.02 9.27
C VAL A 104 -19.02 10.47 8.76
N ALA A 105 -18.17 11.37 8.25
CA ALA A 105 -16.83 11.00 7.82
C ALA A 105 -16.02 10.45 9.02
N TYR A 106 -15.59 9.21 8.92
CA TYR A 106 -14.69 8.60 9.88
C TYR A 106 -13.25 8.86 9.47
N ALA A 107 -12.50 9.47 10.36
CA ALA A 107 -11.08 9.72 10.18
C ALA A 107 -10.29 9.13 11.36
N SER A 108 -9.27 8.33 11.05
CA SER A 108 -8.34 7.76 12.01
C SER A 108 -6.94 7.66 11.41
N THR A 109 -5.94 7.33 12.22
CA THR A 109 -4.59 7.09 11.69
C THR A 109 -4.46 5.74 10.96
N HIS A 110 -5.50 4.89 11.01
CA HIS A 110 -5.54 3.58 10.36
C HIS A 110 -6.37 3.57 9.08
N ILE A 111 -7.70 3.68 9.20
CA ILE A 111 -8.65 3.65 8.08
C ILE A 111 -9.56 4.88 8.13
N ASN A 112 -9.92 5.40 6.97
CA ASN A 112 -10.84 6.50 6.81
C ASN A 112 -11.89 6.12 5.78
N LEU A 113 -13.16 6.36 6.08
CA LEU A 113 -14.30 5.99 5.25
C LEU A 113 -15.57 6.69 5.74
N THR A 114 -16.64 6.59 4.96
CA THR A 114 -17.98 6.96 5.41
C THR A 114 -18.88 5.75 5.23
N VAL A 115 -19.60 5.35 6.27
CA VAL A 115 -20.69 4.38 6.16
C VAL A 115 -21.98 5.17 6.09
N ALA A 116 -22.64 5.18 4.94
CA ALA A 116 -23.93 5.82 4.77
C ALA A 116 -25.03 4.90 5.30
N ASP A 117 -26.17 5.51 5.61
CA ASP A 117 -27.38 4.77 5.93
C ASP A 117 -28.11 4.31 4.66
N GLY A 118 -28.96 3.29 4.81
CA GLY A 118 -29.72 2.69 3.74
C GLY A 118 -31.23 2.82 3.93
N ALA A 119 -32.00 1.91 3.34
CA ALA A 119 -33.44 1.82 3.60
C ALA A 119 -33.74 1.02 4.88
N ASN A 120 -32.89 0.02 5.17
CA ASN A 120 -32.87 -0.69 6.44
C ASN A 120 -31.75 -0.10 7.30
N ASP A 121 -32.10 0.30 8.52
CA ASP A 121 -31.19 0.87 9.50
C ASP A 121 -30.10 -0.13 9.90
N TRP A 122 -28.92 0.39 10.27
CA TRP A 122 -27.85 -0.42 10.84
C TRP A 122 -28.18 -0.82 12.28
N ASP A 123 -28.26 -2.13 12.53
CA ASP A 123 -28.67 -2.69 13.81
C ASP A 123 -27.48 -3.09 14.71
N ILE A 124 -27.75 -3.25 16.00
CA ILE A 124 -26.74 -3.76 16.95
C ILE A 124 -26.33 -5.18 16.54
N GLY A 125 -25.03 -5.39 16.40
CA GLY A 125 -24.47 -6.67 15.96
C GLY A 125 -24.29 -6.81 14.44
N ASP A 126 -24.69 -5.82 13.64
CA ASP A 126 -24.33 -5.76 12.22
C ASP A 126 -22.81 -5.72 12.06
N ILE A 127 -22.28 -6.42 11.06
CA ILE A 127 -20.83 -6.55 10.86
C ILE A 127 -20.43 -6.04 9.49
N ILE A 128 -19.46 -5.12 9.49
CA ILE A 128 -18.75 -4.67 8.30
C ILE A 128 -17.28 -5.06 8.47
N HIS A 129 -16.70 -5.65 7.44
CA HIS A 129 -15.26 -5.86 7.37
C HIS A 129 -14.65 -4.84 6.42
N VAL A 130 -13.60 -4.16 6.89
CA VAL A 130 -12.69 -3.43 6.01
C VAL A 130 -11.44 -4.29 5.85
N THR A 131 -11.28 -4.86 4.67
CA THR A 131 -10.14 -5.71 4.35
C THR A 131 -9.05 -4.86 3.74
N VAL A 132 -7.92 -4.78 4.43
CA VAL A 132 -6.70 -4.15 3.93
C VAL A 132 -5.77 -5.23 3.42
N THR A 133 -5.52 -5.24 2.12
CA THR A 133 -4.54 -6.10 1.46
C THR A 133 -3.28 -5.31 1.15
N GLY A 134 -2.15 -5.99 0.99
CA GLY A 134 -0.93 -5.37 0.51
C GLY A 134 0.01 -6.42 -0.08
N GLY A 135 1.16 -5.94 -0.59
CA GLY A 135 2.22 -6.79 -1.13
C GLY A 135 2.48 -6.61 -2.61
N ASP A 136 1.57 -5.94 -3.32
CA ASP A 136 1.84 -5.47 -4.68
C ASP A 136 2.82 -4.28 -4.61
N TYR A 137 3.67 -4.17 -5.61
CA TYR A 137 4.66 -3.11 -5.74
C TYR A 137 4.14 -2.01 -6.67
N GLU A 138 4.53 -0.78 -6.39
CA GLU A 138 4.28 0.40 -7.22
C GLU A 138 5.50 1.32 -7.15
N GLN A 139 5.65 2.26 -8.09
CA GLN A 139 6.71 3.27 -7.97
C GLN A 139 6.58 4.00 -6.62
N LEU A 140 7.71 4.25 -5.96
CA LEU A 140 7.74 5.02 -4.71
C LEU A 140 7.03 6.37 -4.88
N ASP A 141 6.02 6.63 -4.04
CA ASP A 141 5.37 7.94 -3.95
C ASP A 141 5.48 8.50 -2.53
N PRO A 142 6.45 9.38 -2.23
CA PRO A 142 6.64 9.94 -0.90
C PRO A 142 5.47 10.77 -0.36
N ALA A 143 4.49 11.16 -1.19
CA ALA A 143 3.30 11.90 -0.78
C ALA A 143 2.11 10.98 -0.46
N ALA A 144 2.18 9.70 -0.82
CA ALA A 144 1.12 8.74 -0.59
C ALA A 144 0.97 8.35 0.88
N THR A 145 -0.15 7.69 1.18
CA THR A 145 -0.49 7.17 2.51
C THR A 145 -0.89 5.69 2.48
N ASP A 146 -0.80 5.07 1.30
CA ASP A 146 -1.20 3.69 1.01
C ASP A 146 -0.05 2.68 1.18
N GLY A 147 1.09 3.10 1.73
CA GLY A 147 2.28 2.28 1.89
C GLY A 147 3.35 2.53 0.81
N THR A 148 2.98 3.09 -0.35
CA THR A 148 3.94 3.37 -1.43
C THR A 148 4.94 4.48 -1.09
N GLN A 149 4.70 5.26 -0.02
CA GLN A 149 5.62 6.26 0.51
C GLN A 149 6.87 5.69 1.19
N THR A 150 6.88 4.38 1.45
CA THR A 150 8.03 3.70 2.05
C THR A 150 8.75 2.87 1.00
N ALA A 151 10.03 3.18 0.75
CA ALA A 151 10.85 2.42 -0.18
C ALA A 151 11.05 0.98 0.31
N ALA A 152 10.59 0.02 -0.50
CA ALA A 152 10.53 -1.40 -0.16
C ALA A 152 11.47 -2.26 -1.02
N GLY A 153 11.92 -1.77 -2.17
CA GLY A 153 12.86 -2.50 -3.03
C GLY A 153 13.18 -1.78 -4.33
N ILE A 154 13.95 -2.45 -5.19
CA ILE A 154 14.35 -1.94 -6.50
C ILE A 154 13.94 -2.93 -7.59
N LEU A 155 13.29 -2.45 -8.63
CA LEU A 155 12.83 -3.27 -9.75
C LEU A 155 14.02 -3.87 -10.52
N TYR A 156 14.06 -5.19 -10.68
CA TYR A 156 15.18 -5.90 -11.33
C TYR A 156 15.24 -5.66 -12.84
N ALA A 157 14.12 -5.83 -13.53
CA ALA A 157 14.00 -5.68 -14.98
C ALA A 157 12.84 -4.74 -15.32
N ALA A 158 12.87 -4.10 -16.49
CA ALA A 158 11.76 -3.26 -16.92
C ALA A 158 10.46 -4.09 -17.04
N VAL A 159 9.35 -3.55 -16.54
CA VAL A 159 8.04 -4.20 -16.55
C VAL A 159 6.98 -3.17 -16.95
N ASP A 160 6.24 -3.50 -18.00
CA ASP A 160 5.04 -2.78 -18.44
C ASP A 160 3.78 -3.45 -17.88
N ALA A 161 3.24 -2.86 -16.82
CA ALA A 161 1.96 -3.20 -16.18
C ALA A 161 0.85 -2.19 -16.53
N SER A 162 0.94 -1.48 -17.66
CA SER A 162 0.01 -0.39 -18.00
C SER A 162 -1.47 -0.78 -18.00
N SER A 163 -1.79 -2.04 -18.36
CA SER A 163 -3.18 -2.50 -18.55
C SER A 163 -3.67 -3.56 -17.56
N ALA A 164 -2.75 -4.18 -16.84
CA ALA A 164 -3.05 -5.16 -15.80
C ALA A 164 -1.80 -5.36 -14.95
N ASP A 165 -1.99 -5.85 -13.74
CA ASP A 165 -0.88 -6.18 -12.89
C ASP A 165 0.04 -7.24 -13.54
N ARG A 166 1.35 -7.11 -13.32
CA ARG A 166 2.36 -8.01 -13.91
C ARG A 166 3.26 -8.60 -12.86
N ALA A 167 3.64 -9.86 -13.02
CA ALA A 167 4.71 -10.43 -12.23
C ALA A 167 6.02 -9.66 -12.46
N CYS A 168 6.75 -9.39 -11.39
CA CYS A 168 8.03 -8.71 -11.44
C CYS A 168 9.03 -9.39 -10.49
N VAL A 169 10.31 -9.04 -10.66
CA VAL A 169 11.38 -9.44 -9.73
C VAL A 169 11.92 -8.18 -9.09
N VAL A 170 12.08 -8.22 -7.77
CA VAL A 170 12.50 -7.07 -6.97
C VAL A 170 13.74 -7.47 -6.17
N SER A 171 14.77 -6.62 -6.19
CA SER A 171 15.86 -6.68 -5.21
C SER A 171 15.30 -6.14 -3.90
N ALA A 172 15.04 -7.05 -2.96
CA ALA A 172 14.24 -6.78 -1.76
C ALA A 172 15.11 -6.68 -0.49
N ARG A 173 16.29 -7.29 -0.50
CA ARG A 173 17.23 -7.33 0.64
C ARG A 173 18.66 -7.65 0.23
N ASP A 174 19.63 -7.27 1.07
CA ASP A 174 21.06 -7.61 0.95
C ASP A 174 21.63 -7.45 -0.48
N THR A 175 21.47 -6.26 -1.06
CA THR A 175 22.00 -5.91 -2.40
C THR A 175 22.76 -4.59 -2.29
N ASP A 176 24.01 -4.57 -2.76
CA ASP A 176 24.72 -3.30 -2.99
C ASP A 176 24.47 -2.86 -4.44
N CYS A 177 24.01 -1.62 -4.61
CA CYS A 177 23.56 -1.06 -5.89
C CYS A 177 24.37 0.19 -6.27
N ASN A 178 24.62 0.40 -7.55
CA ASN A 178 25.21 1.62 -8.10
C ASN A 178 24.18 2.76 -8.02
N SER A 179 24.45 3.78 -7.20
CA SER A 179 23.55 4.91 -7.01
C SER A 179 23.26 5.69 -8.29
N ASN A 180 24.15 5.64 -9.29
CA ASN A 180 23.99 6.34 -10.57
C ASN A 180 22.99 5.65 -11.52
N GLU A 181 22.68 4.38 -11.26
CA GLU A 181 21.76 3.58 -12.09
C GLU A 181 20.38 3.41 -11.45
N ILE A 182 20.16 4.05 -10.29
CA ILE A 182 18.86 4.06 -9.62
C ILE A 182 17.93 5.07 -10.28
N VAL A 183 16.75 4.59 -10.67
CA VAL A 183 15.69 5.41 -11.23
C VAL A 183 14.76 5.84 -10.10
N TRP A 184 14.73 7.15 -9.86
CA TRP A 184 13.90 7.77 -8.84
C TRP A 184 12.57 8.27 -9.46
N PRO A 185 11.48 8.34 -8.68
CA PRO A 185 10.22 8.92 -9.15
C PRO A 185 10.41 10.38 -9.57
N SER A 186 9.59 10.82 -10.53
CA SER A 186 9.63 12.21 -11.00
C SER A 186 9.31 13.18 -9.85
N GLY A 187 10.03 14.29 -9.78
CA GLY A 187 9.77 15.34 -8.79
C GLY A 187 10.24 15.07 -7.35
N ILE A 188 10.88 13.92 -7.08
CA ILE A 188 11.38 13.61 -5.73
C ILE A 188 12.50 14.57 -5.29
N THR A 189 12.34 15.10 -4.07
CA THR A 189 13.31 16.03 -3.47
C THR A 189 14.54 15.30 -2.93
N ALA A 190 15.64 16.03 -2.73
CA ALA A 190 16.85 15.47 -2.12
C ALA A 190 16.60 14.91 -0.71
N ALA A 191 15.74 15.56 0.08
CA ALA A 191 15.36 15.09 1.41
C ALA A 191 14.58 13.76 1.35
N GLN A 192 13.61 13.66 0.42
CA GLN A 192 12.86 12.42 0.21
C GLN A 192 13.76 11.28 -0.31
N LYS A 193 14.72 11.57 -1.20
CA LYS A 193 15.74 10.59 -1.62
C LYS A 193 16.55 10.08 -0.44
N ALA A 194 17.01 10.97 0.45
CA ALA A 194 17.76 10.57 1.64
C ALA A 194 16.96 9.65 2.58
N VAL A 195 15.67 9.97 2.81
CA VAL A 195 14.76 9.11 3.58
C VAL A 195 14.58 7.75 2.92
N ALA A 196 14.32 7.72 1.61
CA ALA A 196 14.16 6.48 0.86
C ALA A 196 15.44 5.62 0.84
N THR A 197 16.61 6.24 0.71
CA THR A 197 17.90 5.53 0.83
C THR A 197 18.09 4.91 2.21
N GLN A 198 17.68 5.61 3.29
CA GLN A 198 17.72 5.05 4.64
C GLN A 198 16.74 3.87 4.80
N GLN A 199 15.53 3.97 4.24
CA GLN A 199 14.54 2.89 4.24
C GLN A 199 15.06 1.65 3.50
N LEU A 200 15.67 1.83 2.32
CA LEU A 200 16.34 0.76 1.58
C LEU A 200 17.50 0.15 2.39
N SER A 201 18.31 0.99 3.03
CA SER A 201 19.45 0.54 3.86
C SER A 201 18.98 -0.29 5.05
N ASN A 202 17.85 0.05 5.68
CA ASN A 202 17.26 -0.74 6.76
C ASN A 202 16.81 -2.14 6.30
N ARG A 203 16.59 -2.33 4.99
CA ARG A 203 16.29 -3.62 4.36
C ARG A 203 17.55 -4.35 3.86
N GLY A 204 18.73 -3.79 4.06
CA GLY A 204 20.00 -4.33 3.57
C GLY A 204 20.33 -3.96 2.12
N ILE A 205 19.54 -3.08 1.49
CA ILE A 205 19.82 -2.55 0.16
C ILE A 205 20.66 -1.27 0.29
N ARG A 206 21.93 -1.32 -0.13
CA ARG A 206 22.86 -0.20 0.02
C ARG A 206 23.14 0.45 -1.32
N LEU A 207 22.93 1.77 -1.40
CA LEU A 207 23.33 2.54 -2.58
C LEU A 207 24.79 3.00 -2.40
N ARG A 208 25.64 2.73 -3.39
CA ARG A 208 27.07 3.03 -3.42
C ARG A 208 27.41 4.10 -4.45
#